data_AF-A0A1J5RVQ7-F1
#
_entry.id   AF-A0A1J5RVQ7-F1
#
_cell.length_a   1.000
_cell.length_b   1.000
_cell.length_c   1.000
_cell.angle_alpha   90.00
_cell.angle_beta   90.00
_cell.angle_gamma   90.00
#
_symmetry.space_group_name_H-M   'P 1'
#
loop_
_entity.id
_entity.type
_entity.pdbx_description
1 polymer ?
#
loop_
_entity_poly.entity_id
_entity_poly.type
_entity_poly.pdbx_seq_one_letter_code
_entity_poly.pdbx_strand_id
1 'polypeptide(L)'
;MRVYKPIKLILQLSIMCCLNSVATFVYAEGVLSALTVQETKYTGPSVEDNIAMMDTDKNGFADVYEVRAFLALKHGKDYQKELLDQWEASARGKSCSTPFAKDLYLK
;
A
#
# COMPACT_ATOMS: atom_id res chain seq x y z
N MET A 1 -26.48 28.28 57.55
CA MET A 1 -25.59 27.71 56.50
C MET A 1 -26.19 26.44 55.84
N ARG A 2 -27.44 26.47 55.34
CA ARG A 2 -28.12 25.27 54.78
C ARG A 2 -28.29 25.33 53.25
N VAL A 3 -28.15 26.52 52.66
CA VAL A 3 -28.35 26.82 51.22
C VAL A 3 -27.12 26.52 50.36
N TYR A 4 -25.93 26.43 50.95
CA TYR A 4 -24.68 26.20 50.22
C TYR A 4 -24.53 24.77 49.67
N LYS A 5 -25.17 23.78 50.32
CA LYS A 5 -25.16 22.38 49.90
C LYS A 5 -25.88 22.12 48.56
N PRO A 6 -27.15 22.56 48.37
CA PRO A 6 -27.84 22.35 47.08
C PRO A 6 -27.18 23.12 45.93
N ILE A 7 -26.68 24.33 46.18
CA ILE A 7 -25.97 25.14 45.15
C ILE A 7 -24.67 24.44 44.71
N LYS A 8 -23.88 23.92 45.66
CA LYS A 8 -22.66 23.16 45.36
C LYS A 8 -22.95 21.88 44.58
N LEU A 9 -24.05 21.19 44.89
CA LEU A 9 -24.47 19.97 44.19
C LEU A 9 -24.89 20.25 42.75
N ILE A 10 -25.67 21.32 42.52
CA ILE A 10 -26.10 21.75 41.17
C ILE A 10 -24.88 22.15 40.33
N LEU A 11 -23.93 22.89 40.92
CA LEU A 11 -22.71 23.29 40.24
C LEU A 11 -21.84 22.08 39.85
N GLN A 12 -21.71 21.08 40.73
CA GLN A 12 -20.95 19.86 40.45
C GLN A 12 -21.61 19.01 39.34
N LEU A 13 -22.94 18.89 39.34
CA LEU A 13 -23.68 18.19 38.30
C LEU A 13 -23.55 18.89 36.93
N SER A 14 -23.58 20.22 36.91
CA SER A 14 -23.36 21.01 35.70
C SER A 14 -21.96 20.79 35.13
N ILE A 15 -20.92 20.84 35.97
CA ILE A 15 -19.53 20.61 35.54
C ILE A 15 -19.35 19.19 35.00
N MET A 16 -19.93 18.18 35.67
CA MET A 16 -19.86 16.79 35.21
C MET A 16 -20.59 16.59 33.87
N CYS A 17 -21.73 17.24 33.66
CA CYS A 17 -22.46 17.20 32.39
C CYS A 17 -21.62 17.81 31.25
N CYS A 18 -21.01 18.97 31.49
CA CYS A 18 -20.13 19.61 30.51
C CYS A 18 -18.94 18.71 30.13
N LEU A 19 -18.31 18.04 31.10
CA LEU A 19 -17.19 17.13 30.86
C LEU A 19 -17.57 15.93 29.98
N ASN A 20 -18.78 15.38 30.15
CA ASN A 20 -19.27 14.26 29.33
C ASN A 20 -19.58 14.70 27.88
N SER A 21 -20.11 15.91 27.69
CA SER A 21 -20.43 16.45 26.35
C SER A 21 -19.18 16.75 25.50
N VAL A 22 -18.04 17.06 26.13
CA VAL A 22 -16.77 17.31 25.41
C VAL A 22 -16.11 15.99 24.97
N ALA A 23 -16.27 14.92 25.74
CA ALA A 23 -15.70 13.61 25.43
C ALA A 23 -16.30 12.97 24.16
N THR A 24 -17.60 13.18 23.91
CA THR A 24 -18.28 12.65 22.72
C THR A 24 -17.91 13.39 21.43
N PHE A 25 -17.60 14.69 21.52
CA PHE A 25 -17.14 15.50 20.38
C PHE A 25 -15.76 15.07 19.87
N VAL A 26 -14.82 14.76 20.78
CA VAL A 26 -13.46 14.29 20.44
C VAL A 26 -13.49 12.92 19.74
N TYR A 27 -14.40 12.03 20.13
CA TYR A 27 -14.52 10.72 19.50
C TYR A 27 -15.08 10.80 18.06
N ALA A 28 -16.04 11.68 17.81
CA ALA A 28 -16.63 11.86 16.47
C ALA A 28 -15.62 12.44 15.46
N GLU A 29 -14.80 13.41 15.87
CA GLU A 29 -13.69 13.95 15.07
C GLU A 29 -12.64 12.88 14.73
N GLY A 30 -12.31 12.00 15.69
CA GLY A 30 -11.37 10.91 15.46
C GLY A 30 -11.88 9.85 14.48
N VAL A 31 -13.17 9.50 14.56
CA VAL A 31 -13.80 8.54 13.63
C VAL A 31 -13.99 9.17 12.26
N LEU A 32 -14.39 10.45 12.17
CA LEU A 32 -14.47 11.16 10.90
C LEU A 32 -13.09 11.24 10.27
N SER A 33 -12.05 11.64 11.01
CA SER A 33 -10.66 11.68 10.52
C SER A 33 -10.19 10.32 10.03
N ALA A 34 -10.53 9.22 10.73
CA ALA A 34 -10.19 7.86 10.33
C ALA A 34 -10.93 7.41 9.05
N LEU A 35 -12.18 7.86 8.85
CA LEU A 35 -12.99 7.56 7.66
C LEU A 35 -12.69 8.50 6.49
N THR A 36 -12.19 9.70 6.77
CA THR A 36 -11.81 10.73 5.79
C THR A 36 -10.31 10.77 5.54
N VAL A 37 -9.54 9.76 5.96
CA VAL A 37 -8.23 9.49 5.36
C VAL A 37 -8.50 9.04 3.91
N GLN A 38 -8.92 9.99 3.08
CA GLN A 38 -8.71 9.92 1.65
C GLN A 38 -7.20 9.87 1.48
N GLU A 39 -6.75 8.65 1.20
CA GLU A 39 -5.48 8.35 0.58
C GLU A 39 -4.30 8.99 1.30
N THR A 40 -3.60 8.18 2.09
CA THR A 40 -2.16 8.36 2.24
C THR A 40 -1.56 8.40 0.84
N LYS A 41 -1.47 9.59 0.26
CA LYS A 41 -0.94 9.85 -1.07
C LYS A 41 0.46 9.28 -1.04
N TYR A 42 0.65 8.16 -1.70
CA TYR A 42 1.94 7.49 -1.77
C TYR A 42 2.98 8.53 -2.20
N THR A 43 3.91 8.86 -1.30
CA THR A 43 4.95 9.89 -1.50
C THR A 43 6.22 9.31 -2.11
N GLY A 44 6.21 8.01 -2.46
CA GLY A 44 7.31 7.36 -3.14
C GLY A 44 7.35 7.70 -4.63
N PRO A 45 8.42 7.24 -5.33
CA PRO A 45 8.58 7.45 -6.77
C PRO A 45 7.39 6.86 -7.52
N SER A 46 6.91 7.59 -8.53
CA SER A 46 5.79 7.15 -9.37
C SER A 46 6.09 5.82 -10.07
N VAL A 47 5.08 5.19 -10.64
CA VAL A 47 5.29 3.95 -11.40
C VAL A 47 6.23 4.23 -12.57
N GLU A 48 6.04 5.37 -13.23
CA GLU A 48 6.84 5.85 -14.34
C GLU A 48 8.30 6.07 -13.93
N ASP A 49 8.53 6.69 -12.77
CA ASP A 49 9.89 6.89 -12.24
C ASP A 49 10.58 5.56 -11.95
N ASN A 50 9.85 4.59 -11.38
CA ASN A 50 10.42 3.26 -11.12
C ASN A 50 10.73 2.52 -12.43
N ILE A 51 9.87 2.61 -13.45
CA ILE A 51 10.13 2.00 -14.76
C ILE A 51 11.35 2.64 -15.41
N ALA A 52 11.48 3.97 -15.36
CA ALA A 52 12.65 4.68 -15.87
C ALA A 52 13.96 4.31 -15.14
N MET A 53 13.88 3.93 -13.85
CA MET A 53 15.02 3.41 -13.11
C MET A 53 15.34 1.94 -13.43
N MET A 54 14.35 1.17 -13.89
CA MET A 54 14.51 -0.24 -14.26
C MET A 54 15.05 -0.40 -15.69
N ASP A 55 14.58 0.42 -16.63
CA ASP A 55 14.96 0.39 -18.05
C ASP A 55 16.41 0.88 -18.24
N THR A 56 17.35 -0.05 -18.11
CA THR A 56 18.79 0.24 -18.18
C THR A 56 19.29 0.29 -19.61
N ASP A 57 18.69 -0.50 -20.51
CA ASP A 57 19.03 -0.52 -21.92
C ASP A 57 18.33 0.60 -22.73
N LYS A 58 17.41 1.34 -22.10
CA LYS A 58 16.66 2.49 -22.64
C LYS A 58 15.82 2.12 -23.85
N ASN A 59 15.30 0.90 -23.88
CA ASN A 59 14.45 0.42 -24.96
C ASN A 59 12.97 0.84 -24.79
N GLY A 60 12.63 1.50 -23.66
CA GLY A 60 11.30 2.01 -23.36
C GLY A 60 10.44 1.08 -22.50
N PHE A 61 10.97 -0.06 -22.04
CA PHE A 61 10.30 -0.96 -21.10
C PHE A 61 11.31 -1.67 -20.19
N ALA A 62 10.86 -2.11 -19.03
CA ALA A 62 11.68 -2.93 -18.13
C ALA A 62 11.48 -4.42 -18.44
N ASP A 63 12.55 -5.11 -18.81
CA ASP A 63 12.50 -6.56 -19.02
C ASP A 63 12.51 -7.35 -17.69
N VAL A 64 12.27 -8.66 -17.75
CA VAL A 64 12.19 -9.50 -16.54
C VAL A 64 13.51 -9.52 -15.75
N TYR A 65 14.65 -9.41 -16.44
CA TYR A 65 15.97 -9.41 -15.81
C TYR A 65 16.26 -8.08 -15.12
N GLU A 66 15.86 -6.97 -15.74
CA GLU A 66 15.93 -5.62 -15.19
C GLU A 66 15.02 -5.45 -13.98
N VAL A 67 13.78 -5.95 -14.06
CA VAL A 67 12.85 -5.99 -12.91
C VAL A 67 13.45 -6.80 -11.76
N ARG A 68 14.03 -7.97 -12.04
CA ARG A 68 14.69 -8.78 -11.01
C ARG A 68 15.89 -8.06 -10.39
N ALA A 69 16.74 -7.44 -11.19
CA ALA A 69 17.89 -6.69 -10.72
C ALA A 69 17.45 -5.53 -9.81
N PHE A 70 16.42 -4.80 -10.20
CA PHE A 70 15.87 -3.69 -9.42
C PHE A 70 15.25 -4.14 -8.09
N LEU A 71 14.47 -5.22 -8.10
CA LEU A 71 13.90 -5.79 -6.87
C LEU A 71 14.99 -6.33 -5.94
N ALA A 72 16.05 -6.94 -6.50
CA ALA A 72 17.19 -7.39 -5.73
C ALA A 72 17.96 -6.24 -5.06
N LEU A 73 18.06 -5.08 -5.73
CA LEU A 73 18.65 -3.87 -5.15
C LEU A 73 17.81 -3.30 -3.99
N LYS A 74 16.47 -3.34 -4.09
CA LYS A 74 15.56 -2.79 -3.06
C LYS A 74 15.34 -3.72 -1.87
N HIS A 75 15.21 -5.03 -2.12
CA HIS A 75 14.73 -6.00 -1.13
C HIS A 75 15.73 -7.12 -0.82
N GLY A 76 16.84 -7.20 -1.55
CA GLY A 76 17.85 -8.25 -1.42
C GLY A 76 17.72 -9.36 -2.47
N LYS A 77 18.82 -10.11 -2.67
CA LYS A 77 18.99 -11.05 -3.79
C LYS A 77 18.00 -12.22 -3.81
N ASP A 78 17.44 -12.60 -2.67
CA ASP A 78 16.51 -13.73 -2.55
C ASP A 78 15.04 -13.30 -2.50
N TYR A 79 14.75 -12.00 -2.70
CA TYR A 79 13.38 -11.51 -2.74
C TYR A 79 12.58 -12.19 -3.83
N GLN A 80 11.50 -12.89 -3.44
CA GLN A 80 10.59 -13.61 -4.34
C GLN A 80 11.31 -14.51 -5.37
N LYS A 81 12.43 -15.12 -4.97
CA LYS A 81 13.31 -15.88 -5.84
C LYS A 81 12.59 -16.89 -6.74
N GLU A 82 11.72 -17.72 -6.16
CA GLU A 82 10.99 -18.76 -6.89
C GLU A 82 10.09 -18.16 -7.99
N LEU A 83 9.38 -17.07 -7.68
CA LEU A 83 8.52 -16.38 -8.64
C LEU A 83 9.34 -15.74 -9.76
N LEU A 84 10.44 -15.07 -9.42
CA LEU A 84 11.31 -14.41 -10.39
C LEU A 84 12.06 -15.43 -11.26
N ASP A 85 12.43 -16.59 -10.71
CA ASP A 85 13.00 -17.71 -11.47
C ASP A 85 11.98 -18.27 -12.49
N GLN A 86 10.70 -18.39 -12.11
CA GLN A 86 9.63 -18.80 -13.03
C GLN A 86 9.39 -17.76 -14.13
N TRP A 87 9.45 -16.47 -13.80
CA TRP A 87 9.31 -15.39 -14.78
C TRP A 87 10.46 -15.39 -15.79
N GLU A 88 11.70 -15.55 -15.32
CA GLU A 88 12.86 -15.68 -16.21
C GLU A 88 12.76 -16.92 -17.09
N ALA A 89 12.34 -18.06 -16.52
CA ALA A 89 12.11 -19.28 -17.29
C ALA A 89 11.04 -19.08 -18.36
N SER A 90 9.97 -18.35 -18.06
CA SER A 90 8.90 -18.02 -19.01
C SER A 90 9.36 -17.05 -20.10
N ALA A 91 10.20 -16.07 -19.76
CA ALA A 91 10.81 -15.15 -20.73
C ALA A 91 11.77 -15.88 -21.68
N ARG A 92 12.49 -16.90 -21.20
CA ARG A 92 13.35 -17.77 -22.02
C ARG A 92 12.53 -18.78 -22.83
N GLY A 93 11.40 -19.23 -22.29
CA GLY A 93 10.45 -20.15 -22.90
C GLY A 93 9.60 -19.49 -23.98
N LYS A 94 10.24 -19.10 -25.10
CA LYS A 94 9.54 -18.67 -26.30
C LYS A 94 8.47 -19.70 -26.69
N SER A 95 7.21 -19.27 -26.69
CA SER A 95 6.00 -19.63 -27.46
C SER A 95 5.93 -20.84 -28.44
N CYS A 96 6.96 -21.65 -28.66
CA CYS A 96 7.05 -22.72 -29.66
C CYS A 96 7.45 -24.09 -29.07
N SER A 97 7.19 -24.33 -27.79
CA SER A 97 7.43 -25.63 -27.13
C SER A 97 6.16 -26.47 -26.98
N THR A 98 5.08 -26.14 -27.69
CA THR A 98 3.91 -27.03 -27.74
C THR A 98 4.25 -28.21 -28.67
N PRO A 99 3.86 -29.46 -28.32
CA PRO A 99 4.13 -30.63 -29.16
C PRO A 99 3.59 -30.51 -30.59
N PHE A 100 2.60 -29.64 -30.80
CA PHE A 100 1.96 -29.34 -32.09
C PHE A 100 2.83 -28.52 -33.06
N ALA A 101 3.87 -27.82 -32.60
CA ALA A 101 4.68 -26.96 -33.46
C ALA A 101 5.64 -27.72 -34.39
N LYS A 102 5.87 -29.02 -34.14
CA LYS A 102 6.73 -29.87 -34.99
C LYS A 102 6.06 -30.29 -36.29
N ASP A 103 4.73 -30.37 -36.32
CA ASP A 103 4.00 -30.90 -37.47
C ASP A 103 3.57 -29.82 -38.49
N LEU A 104 3.72 -28.53 -38.15
CA LEU A 104 3.32 -27.42 -39.03
C LEU A 104 4.37 -27.04 -40.10
N TYR A 105 5.59 -27.60 -40.02
CA TYR A 105 6.65 -27.38 -41.01
C TYR A 105 6.84 -28.54 -42.00
N LEU A 106 5.99 -29.56 -41.93
CA LEU A 106 5.90 -30.61 -42.94
C LEU A 106 4.69 -30.33 -43.83
N LYS A 107 4.83 -29.39 -44.76
CA LYS A 107 3.95 -29.29 -45.92
C LYS A 107 4.71 -28.87 -47.16
#